data_AF-A0A7W4I7J3-F1
#
_entry.id   AF-A0A7W4I7J3-F1
#
_cell.length_a   1.000
_cell.length_b   1.000
_cell.length_c   1.000
_cell.angle_alpha   90.00
_cell.angle_beta   90.00
_cell.angle_gamma   90.00
#
_symmetry.space_group_name_H-M   'P 1'
#
loop_
_entity.id
_entity.type
_entity.pdbx_description
1 polymer ?
#
loop_
_entity_poly.entity_id
_entity_poly.type
_entity_poly.pdbx_seq_one_letter_code
_entity_poly.pdbx_strand_id
1 'polypeptide(L)'
;MSTILPIPFSPLGFIYQAALDALRLAADTAESALASQLAAKRAELAAYNAGTVFIGERDADGYRIWEQDQVLEIAIERLAEALLEVRRTFVISAYHHWEVSVVSWARHADPTAKDPGHHDQLVAKAADLGYPADPELCKVRRLANLFKHDSSTARAALEQAVPDHYKAAFANDATRPFWASGARVAPETLNWVFDVVRYSGPFAHGGSRRRATATLSPSGGA
;
A
#
# COMPACT_ATOMS: atom_id res chain seq x y z
N MET A 1 6.81 -46.63 4.96
CA MET A 1 7.51 -45.77 3.98
C MET A 1 6.55 -44.66 3.58
N SER A 2 6.73 -43.44 4.09
CA SER A 2 5.91 -42.29 3.65
C SER A 2 6.43 -41.79 2.31
N THR A 3 5.66 -42.03 1.25
CA THR A 3 5.86 -41.44 -0.07
C THR A 3 5.57 -39.94 0.03
N ILE A 4 6.62 -39.12 0.05
CA ILE A 4 6.48 -37.68 -0.21
C ILE A 4 6.13 -37.57 -1.69
N LEU A 5 4.85 -37.40 -2.01
CA LEU A 5 4.41 -37.11 -3.36
C LEU A 5 5.08 -35.80 -3.81
N PRO A 6 5.70 -35.75 -5.01
CA PRO A 6 6.30 -34.53 -5.51
C PRO A 6 5.22 -33.46 -5.64
N ILE A 7 5.44 -32.31 -5.01
CA ILE A 7 4.54 -31.16 -5.09
C ILE A 7 4.59 -30.65 -6.53
N PRO A 8 3.51 -30.74 -7.32
CA PRO A 8 3.53 -30.33 -8.71
C PRO A 8 3.69 -28.80 -8.81
N PHE A 9 4.52 -28.37 -9.76
CA PHE A 9 4.69 -26.96 -10.12
C PHE A 9 3.39 -26.40 -10.73
N SER A 10 2.98 -25.20 -10.32
CA SER A 10 1.84 -24.47 -10.87
C SER A 10 2.32 -23.25 -11.66
N PRO A 11 2.19 -23.25 -13.00
CA PRO A 11 2.50 -22.07 -13.82
C PRO A 11 1.66 -20.84 -13.44
N LEU A 12 0.37 -21.03 -13.16
CA LEU A 12 -0.53 -19.95 -12.72
C LEU A 12 -0.09 -19.38 -11.37
N GLY A 13 0.28 -20.26 -10.43
CA GLY A 13 0.84 -19.87 -9.14
C GLY A 13 2.15 -19.10 -9.30
N PHE A 14 3.04 -19.56 -10.19
CA PHE A 14 4.30 -18.85 -10.46
C PHE A 14 4.05 -17.44 -11.02
N ILE A 15 3.22 -17.30 -12.05
CA ILE A 15 2.92 -16.00 -12.68
C ILE A 15 2.31 -15.03 -11.66
N TYR A 16 1.33 -15.50 -10.89
CA TYR A 16 0.66 -14.68 -9.89
C TYR A 16 1.62 -14.16 -8.82
N GLN A 17 2.45 -15.06 -8.26
CA GLN A 17 3.39 -14.74 -7.19
C GLN A 17 4.54 -13.86 -7.71
N ALA A 18 5.08 -14.14 -8.89
CA ALA A 18 6.15 -13.33 -9.49
C ALA A 18 5.70 -11.89 -9.79
N ALA A 19 4.45 -11.71 -10.25
CA ALA A 19 3.89 -10.38 -10.46
C ALA A 19 3.73 -9.60 -9.13
N LEU A 20 3.32 -10.27 -8.05
CA LEU A 20 3.28 -9.65 -6.72
C LEU A 20 4.68 -9.32 -6.18
N ASP A 21 5.66 -10.20 -6.38
CA ASP A 21 7.05 -9.96 -6.01
C ASP A 21 7.59 -8.73 -6.75
N ALA A 22 7.27 -8.58 -8.04
CA ALA A 22 7.64 -7.41 -8.82
C ALA A 22 6.95 -6.12 -8.32
N LEU A 23 5.66 -6.17 -7.98
CA LEU A 23 4.95 -5.03 -7.40
C LEU A 23 5.53 -4.62 -6.05
N ARG A 24 5.88 -5.59 -5.19
CA ARG A 24 6.50 -5.33 -3.88
C ARG A 24 7.87 -4.71 -4.04
N LEU A 25 8.71 -5.25 -4.93
CA LEU A 25 10.01 -4.68 -5.23
C LEU A 25 9.92 -3.24 -5.74
N ALA A 26 8.96 -2.96 -6.63
CA ALA A 26 8.73 -1.62 -7.14
C ALA A 26 8.30 -0.65 -6.04
N ALA A 27 7.43 -1.10 -5.12
CA ALA A 27 7.02 -0.33 -3.96
C ALA A 27 8.19 -0.01 -3.03
N ASP A 28 8.97 -1.02 -2.64
CA ASP A 28 10.12 -0.86 -1.75
C ASP A 28 11.18 0.08 -2.35
N THR A 29 11.41 -0.03 -3.66
CA THR A 29 12.36 0.83 -4.38
C THR A 29 11.88 2.29 -4.39
N ALA A 30 10.61 2.53 -4.72
CA ALA A 30 10.04 3.87 -4.76
C ALA A 30 9.99 4.52 -3.36
N GLU A 31 9.58 3.76 -2.34
CA GLU A 31 9.57 4.21 -0.95
C GLU A 31 10.96 4.59 -0.46
N SER A 32 11.95 3.74 -0.69
CA SER A 32 13.34 3.98 -0.28
C SER A 32 13.91 5.24 -0.94
N ALA A 33 13.67 5.42 -2.25
CA ALA A 33 14.14 6.58 -2.99
C ALA A 33 13.53 7.90 -2.46
N LEU A 34 12.21 7.92 -2.22
CA LEU A 34 11.52 9.10 -1.69
C LEU A 34 11.88 9.38 -0.23
N ALA A 35 11.98 8.35 0.61
CA ALA A 35 12.37 8.49 2.01
C ALA A 35 13.80 9.04 2.14
N SER A 36 14.73 8.58 1.30
CA SER A 36 16.11 9.09 1.25
C SER A 36 16.14 10.56 0.85
N GLN A 37 15.42 10.96 -0.20
CA GLN A 37 15.33 12.36 -0.61
C GLN A 37 14.68 13.25 0.46
N LEU A 38 13.64 12.75 1.13
CA LEU A 38 12.99 13.46 2.24
C LEU A 38 13.95 13.70 3.40
N ALA A 39 14.75 12.69 3.77
CA ALA A 39 15.77 12.81 4.81
C ALA A 39 16.86 13.82 4.41
N ALA A 40 17.31 13.78 3.15
CA ALA A 40 18.29 14.72 2.63
C ALA A 40 17.78 16.17 2.68
N LYS A 41 16.53 16.42 2.25
CA LYS A 41 15.94 17.77 2.30
C LYS A 41 15.73 18.29 3.71
N ARG A 42 15.37 17.41 4.66
CA ARG A 42 15.32 17.78 6.09
C ARG A 42 16.69 18.15 6.65
N ALA A 43 17.73 17.43 6.26
CA ALA A 43 19.10 17.77 6.65
C ALA A 43 19.56 19.10 6.03
N GLU A 44 19.20 19.36 4.77
CA GLU A 44 19.47 20.62 4.08
C GLU A 44 18.79 21.82 4.77
N LEU A 45 17.51 21.68 5.16
CA LEU A 45 16.79 22.71 5.91
C LEU A 45 17.43 22.96 7.29
N ALA A 46 17.79 21.91 8.01
CA ALA A 46 18.46 22.03 9.30
C ALA A 46 19.81 22.75 9.17
N ALA A 47 20.60 22.42 8.14
CA ALA A 47 21.87 23.07 7.86
C ALA A 47 21.69 24.55 7.47
N TYR A 48 20.69 24.87 6.64
CA TYR A 48 20.37 26.24 6.26
C TYR A 48 20.00 27.08 7.50
N ASN A 49 19.11 26.57 8.35
CA ASN A 49 18.65 27.27 9.56
C ASN A 49 19.75 27.46 10.60
N ALA A 50 20.77 26.60 10.61
CA ALA A 50 21.95 26.75 11.48
C ALA A 50 23.01 27.69 10.88
N GLY A 51 22.93 27.95 9.58
CA GLY A 51 23.83 28.84 8.85
C GLY A 51 23.52 30.32 9.08
N THR A 52 24.45 31.18 8.68
CA THR A 52 24.29 32.65 8.74
C THR A 52 24.12 33.28 7.37
N VAL A 53 24.15 32.47 6.29
CA VAL A 53 24.07 32.95 4.91
C VAL A 53 22.61 33.03 4.50
N PHE A 54 22.11 34.26 4.33
CA PHE A 54 20.79 34.48 3.76
C PHE A 54 20.80 34.14 2.26
N ILE A 55 19.90 33.24 1.86
CA ILE A 55 19.63 32.90 0.46
C ILE A 55 18.15 33.20 0.20
N GLY A 56 17.88 34.29 -0.51
CA GLY A 56 16.52 34.73 -0.77
C GLY A 56 16.48 36.12 -1.38
N GLU A 57 15.29 36.69 -1.38
CA GLU A 57 15.03 38.03 -1.89
C GLU A 57 14.24 38.85 -0.86
N ARG A 58 14.60 40.13 -0.75
CA ARG A 58 13.89 41.11 0.06
C ARG A 58 13.48 42.28 -0.82
N ASP A 59 12.33 42.88 -0.52
CA ASP A 59 11.91 44.09 -1.19
C ASP A 59 12.74 45.32 -0.74
N ALA A 60 12.41 46.49 -1.30
CA ALA A 60 13.10 47.75 -1.01
C ALA A 60 12.97 48.20 0.46
N ASP A 61 11.93 47.75 1.15
CA ASP A 61 11.66 48.05 2.56
C ASP A 61 12.26 47.00 3.50
N GLY A 62 12.91 45.97 2.95
CA GLY A 62 13.57 44.90 3.68
C GLY A 62 12.65 43.73 4.06
N TYR A 63 11.41 43.70 3.59
CA TYR A 63 10.51 42.56 3.81
C TYR A 63 10.94 41.37 2.96
N ARG A 64 10.86 40.19 3.55
CA ARG A 64 11.18 38.92 2.90
C ARG A 64 10.13 38.59 1.82
N ILE A 65 10.57 38.52 0.57
CA ILE A 65 9.75 38.04 -0.56
C ILE A 65 9.76 36.52 -0.59
N TRP A 66 10.95 35.93 -0.56
CA TRP A 66 11.14 34.50 -0.38
C TRP A 66 12.49 34.20 0.26
N GLU A 67 12.62 33.03 0.86
CA GLU A 67 13.87 32.52 1.40
C GLU A 67 13.98 31.00 1.22
N GLN A 68 15.22 30.50 1.23
CA GLN A 68 15.54 29.10 0.98
C GLN A 68 14.84 28.15 1.97
N ASP A 69 14.57 28.57 3.20
CA ASP A 69 13.77 27.80 4.17
C ASP A 69 12.39 27.45 3.61
N GLN A 70 11.67 28.43 3.05
CA GLN A 70 10.34 28.23 2.47
C GLN A 70 10.38 27.26 1.29
N VAL A 71 11.41 27.33 0.44
CA VAL A 71 11.59 26.42 -0.70
C VAL A 71 11.81 24.98 -0.20
N LEU A 72 12.64 24.81 0.83
CA LEU A 72 12.97 23.51 1.40
C LEU A 72 11.78 22.90 2.14
N GLU A 73 11.02 23.70 2.88
CA GLU A 73 9.78 23.27 3.54
C GLU A 73 8.76 22.74 2.53
N ILE A 74 8.51 23.49 1.45
CA ILE A 74 7.62 23.04 0.36
C ILE A 74 8.14 21.73 -0.26
N ALA A 75 9.45 21.61 -0.51
CA ALA A 75 10.03 20.40 -1.07
C ALA A 75 9.87 19.18 -0.13
N ILE A 76 10.05 19.37 1.18
CA ILE A 76 9.82 18.34 2.22
C ILE A 76 8.35 17.91 2.21
N GLU A 77 7.42 18.86 2.12
CA GLU A 77 5.99 18.56 2.04
C GLU A 77 5.65 17.73 0.80
N ARG A 78 6.12 18.16 -0.39
CA ARG A 78 5.88 17.43 -1.65
C ARG A 78 6.45 16.01 -1.62
N LEU A 79 7.63 15.81 -1.05
CA LEU A 79 8.24 14.49 -0.92
C LEU A 79 7.48 13.60 0.08
N ALA A 80 7.00 14.16 1.18
CA ALA A 80 6.21 13.44 2.17
C ALA A 80 4.86 12.98 1.60
N GLU A 81 4.22 13.80 0.76
CA GLU A 81 3.01 13.42 0.03
C GLU A 81 3.27 12.33 -1.00
N ALA A 82 4.31 12.51 -1.84
CA ALA A 82 4.66 11.54 -2.86
C ALA A 82 4.88 10.15 -2.24
N LEU A 83 5.49 10.09 -1.04
CA LEU A 83 5.66 8.85 -0.30
C LEU A 83 4.33 8.21 0.11
N LEU A 84 3.35 9.02 0.55
CA LEU A 84 2.01 8.52 0.87
C LEU A 84 1.26 8.04 -0.39
N GLU A 85 1.37 8.78 -1.49
CA GLU A 85 0.72 8.43 -2.75
C GLU A 85 1.30 7.16 -3.38
N VAL A 86 2.61 6.97 -3.31
CA VAL A 86 3.26 5.70 -3.71
C VAL A 86 2.64 4.54 -2.95
N ARG A 87 2.51 4.66 -1.63
CA ARG A 87 1.91 3.60 -0.80
C ARG A 87 0.46 3.33 -1.17
N ARG A 88 -0.36 4.37 -1.29
CA ARG A 88 -1.77 4.26 -1.69
C ARG A 88 -1.91 3.57 -3.05
N THR A 89 -1.08 3.97 -4.01
CA THR A 89 -1.03 3.38 -5.34
C THR A 89 -0.74 1.89 -5.27
N PHE A 90 0.27 1.47 -4.52
CA PHE A 90 0.61 0.04 -4.41
C PHE A 90 -0.44 -0.78 -3.65
N VAL A 91 -1.17 -0.20 -2.68
CA VAL A 91 -2.35 -0.87 -2.10
C VAL A 91 -3.41 -1.13 -3.17
N ILE A 92 -3.72 -0.13 -3.99
CA ILE A 92 -4.69 -0.26 -5.10
C ILE A 92 -4.20 -1.30 -6.11
N SER A 93 -2.95 -1.20 -6.55
CA SER A 93 -2.37 -2.10 -7.55
C SER A 93 -2.32 -3.55 -7.07
N ALA A 94 -1.94 -3.80 -5.81
CA ALA A 94 -1.91 -5.15 -5.26
C ALA A 94 -3.31 -5.79 -5.22
N TYR A 95 -4.31 -5.06 -4.73
CA TYR A 95 -5.69 -5.56 -4.73
C TYR A 95 -6.21 -5.79 -6.16
N HIS A 96 -5.97 -4.83 -7.07
CA HIS A 96 -6.41 -4.95 -8.45
C HIS A 96 -5.76 -6.14 -9.19
N HIS A 97 -4.47 -6.40 -8.92
CA HIS A 97 -3.77 -7.57 -9.45
C HIS A 97 -4.47 -8.87 -9.05
N TRP A 98 -4.96 -8.99 -7.81
CA TRP A 98 -5.77 -10.14 -7.41
C TRP A 98 -7.07 -10.24 -8.20
N GLU A 99 -7.83 -9.14 -8.36
CA GLU A 99 -9.10 -9.14 -9.11
C GLU A 99 -8.89 -9.63 -10.56
N VAL A 100 -7.92 -9.05 -11.25
CA VAL A 100 -7.59 -9.42 -12.64
C VAL A 100 -7.09 -10.86 -12.73
N SER A 101 -6.35 -11.32 -11.73
CA SER A 101 -5.85 -12.70 -11.69
C SER A 101 -6.99 -13.70 -11.54
N VAL A 102 -7.97 -13.45 -10.67
CA VAL A 102 -9.16 -14.32 -10.53
C VAL A 102 -9.93 -14.41 -11.86
N VAL A 103 -10.11 -13.29 -12.55
CA VAL A 103 -10.74 -13.28 -13.88
C VAL A 103 -9.92 -14.11 -14.88
N SER A 104 -8.60 -13.96 -14.87
CA SER A 104 -7.70 -14.74 -15.74
C SER A 104 -7.79 -16.25 -15.45
N TRP A 105 -7.79 -16.66 -14.18
CA TRP A 105 -7.93 -18.06 -13.79
C TRP A 105 -9.29 -18.64 -14.20
N ALA A 106 -10.36 -17.86 -14.03
CA ALA A 106 -11.70 -18.25 -14.45
C ALA A 106 -11.77 -18.53 -15.96
N ARG A 107 -11.20 -17.64 -16.78
CA ARG A 107 -11.14 -17.80 -18.24
C ARG A 107 -10.21 -18.94 -18.68
N HIS A 108 -9.14 -19.20 -17.92
CA HIS A 108 -8.27 -20.34 -18.18
C HIS A 108 -8.98 -21.68 -17.93
N ALA A 109 -9.81 -21.74 -16.88
CA ALA A 109 -10.60 -22.92 -16.56
C ALA A 109 -11.80 -23.12 -17.50
N ASP A 110 -12.45 -22.03 -17.91
CA ASP A 110 -13.55 -22.02 -18.87
C ASP A 110 -13.48 -20.74 -19.73
N PRO A 111 -13.06 -20.84 -21.01
CA PRO A 111 -12.95 -19.71 -21.92
C PRO A 111 -14.27 -18.97 -22.19
N THR A 112 -15.41 -19.59 -21.88
CA THR A 112 -16.76 -19.01 -22.06
C THR A 112 -17.31 -18.38 -20.79
N ALA A 113 -16.60 -18.50 -19.67
CA ALA A 113 -17.03 -17.95 -18.38
C ALA A 113 -17.22 -16.43 -18.48
N LYS A 114 -18.35 -15.96 -17.95
CA LYS A 114 -18.57 -14.53 -17.73
C LYS A 114 -17.63 -14.03 -16.64
N ASP A 115 -17.16 -12.79 -16.80
CA ASP A 115 -16.33 -12.15 -15.79
C ASP A 115 -17.13 -11.99 -14.48
N PRO A 116 -16.64 -12.49 -13.34
CA PRO A 116 -17.20 -12.14 -12.04
C PRO A 116 -17.05 -10.63 -11.81
N GLY A 117 -18.17 -9.94 -11.54
CA GLY A 117 -18.24 -8.49 -11.60
C GLY A 117 -17.86 -7.77 -10.30
N HIS A 118 -18.13 -8.39 -9.14
CA HIS A 118 -17.93 -7.75 -7.82
C HIS A 118 -17.19 -8.68 -6.84
N HIS A 119 -16.60 -8.09 -5.79
CA HIS A 119 -15.70 -8.77 -4.84
C HIS A 119 -16.22 -10.14 -4.35
N ASP A 120 -17.48 -10.23 -3.92
CA ASP A 120 -18.01 -11.48 -3.36
C ASP A 120 -18.09 -12.59 -4.42
N GLN A 121 -18.37 -12.22 -5.68
CA GLN A 121 -18.34 -13.15 -6.82
C GLN A 121 -16.91 -13.58 -7.16
N LEU A 122 -15.93 -12.66 -7.05
CA LEU A 122 -14.51 -12.98 -7.23
C LEU A 122 -14.02 -13.94 -6.14
N VAL A 123 -14.39 -13.71 -4.88
CA VAL A 123 -14.04 -14.59 -3.75
C VAL A 123 -14.64 -15.99 -3.94
N ALA A 124 -15.93 -16.07 -4.28
CA ALA A 124 -16.58 -17.34 -4.56
C ALA A 124 -15.90 -18.07 -5.72
N LYS A 125 -15.62 -17.37 -6.83
CA LYS A 125 -14.96 -17.95 -8.00
C LYS A 125 -13.54 -18.43 -7.69
N ALA A 126 -12.77 -17.68 -6.90
CA ALA A 126 -11.43 -18.08 -6.48
C ALA A 126 -11.48 -19.36 -5.62
N ALA A 127 -12.45 -19.46 -4.70
CA ALA A 127 -12.69 -20.66 -3.91
C ALA A 127 -13.09 -21.88 -4.78
N ASP A 128 -13.98 -21.71 -5.75
CA ASP A 128 -14.39 -22.76 -6.70
C ASP A 128 -13.21 -23.29 -7.53
N LEU A 129 -12.22 -22.43 -7.81
CA LEU A 129 -10.98 -22.80 -8.50
C LEU A 129 -9.91 -23.42 -7.58
N GLY A 130 -10.21 -23.58 -6.28
CA GLY A 130 -9.30 -24.14 -5.30
C GLY A 130 -8.30 -23.14 -4.69
N TYR A 131 -8.54 -21.83 -4.87
CA TYR A 131 -7.69 -20.73 -4.39
C TYR A 131 -8.48 -19.82 -3.44
N PRO A 132 -8.87 -20.29 -2.25
CA PRO A 132 -9.66 -19.48 -1.33
C PRO A 132 -8.89 -18.21 -0.93
N ALA A 133 -9.59 -17.07 -0.93
CA ALA A 133 -9.04 -15.79 -0.50
C ALA A 133 -8.67 -15.80 0.98
N ASP A 134 -7.67 -14.99 1.36
CA ASP A 134 -7.34 -14.76 2.76
C ASP A 134 -8.53 -14.08 3.47
N PRO A 135 -8.88 -14.46 4.72
CA PRO A 135 -9.99 -13.85 5.47
C PRO A 135 -9.89 -12.33 5.62
N GLU A 136 -8.68 -11.76 5.54
CA GLU A 136 -8.44 -10.33 5.64
C GLU A 136 -8.57 -9.58 4.31
N LEU A 137 -8.76 -10.26 3.18
CA LEU A 137 -8.80 -9.62 1.85
C LEU A 137 -9.91 -8.56 1.74
N CYS A 138 -11.04 -8.75 2.43
CA CYS A 138 -12.11 -7.75 2.47
C CYS A 138 -11.65 -6.42 3.10
N LYS A 139 -10.71 -6.45 4.05
CA LYS A 139 -10.11 -5.23 4.63
C LYS A 139 -9.22 -4.53 3.60
N VAL A 140 -8.43 -5.29 2.84
CA VAL A 140 -7.61 -4.77 1.74
C VAL A 140 -8.48 -4.11 0.66
N ARG A 141 -9.59 -4.75 0.26
CA ARG A 141 -10.58 -4.15 -0.66
C ARG A 141 -11.07 -2.80 -0.16
N ARG A 142 -11.46 -2.72 1.12
CA ARG A 142 -11.99 -1.46 1.70
C ARG A 142 -10.93 -0.36 1.67
N LEU A 143 -9.66 -0.69 1.94
CA LEU A 143 -8.55 0.27 1.80
C LEU A 143 -8.36 0.73 0.36
N ALA A 144 -8.31 -0.20 -0.60
CA ALA A 144 -8.19 0.14 -2.01
C ALA A 144 -9.35 1.04 -2.47
N ASN A 145 -10.58 0.76 -2.03
CA ASN A 145 -11.75 1.60 -2.36
C ASN A 145 -11.68 2.98 -1.70
N LEU A 146 -11.18 3.07 -0.45
CA LEU A 146 -10.94 4.36 0.18
C LEU A 146 -9.94 5.19 -0.63
N PHE A 147 -8.82 4.61 -1.06
CA PHE A 147 -7.82 5.34 -1.83
C PHE A 147 -8.25 5.67 -3.27
N LYS A 148 -9.16 4.88 -3.87
CA LYS A 148 -9.72 5.18 -5.19
C LYS A 148 -10.72 6.34 -5.17
N HIS A 149 -11.51 6.47 -4.11
CA HIS A 149 -12.69 7.36 -4.11
C HIS A 149 -12.63 8.49 -3.09
N ASP A 150 -11.78 8.36 -2.06
CA ASP A 150 -11.67 9.28 -0.90
C ASP A 150 -13.01 9.82 -0.39
N SER A 151 -14.01 8.94 -0.32
CA SER A 151 -15.38 9.31 0.04
C SER A 151 -15.68 9.01 1.50
N SER A 152 -16.58 9.80 2.11
CA SER A 152 -17.07 9.58 3.48
C SER A 152 -17.68 8.19 3.66
N THR A 153 -18.38 7.67 2.64
CA THR A 153 -18.94 6.32 2.62
C THR A 153 -17.85 5.25 2.67
N ALA A 154 -16.78 5.39 1.88
CA ALA A 154 -15.67 4.44 1.90
C ALA A 154 -14.93 4.47 3.26
N ARG A 155 -14.80 5.66 3.87
CA ARG A 155 -14.20 5.85 5.19
C ARG A 155 -15.03 5.18 6.30
N ALA A 156 -16.35 5.42 6.33
CA ALA A 156 -17.25 4.77 7.30
C ALA A 156 -17.25 3.23 7.17
N ALA A 157 -17.20 2.71 5.94
CA ALA A 157 -17.07 1.28 5.71
C ALA A 157 -15.74 0.72 6.24
N LEU A 158 -14.64 1.47 6.14
CA LEU A 158 -13.34 1.05 6.66
C LEU A 158 -13.35 1.03 8.21
N GLU A 159 -13.84 2.08 8.84
CA GLU A 159 -13.88 2.22 10.31
C GLU A 159 -14.63 1.10 11.02
N GLN A 160 -15.70 0.57 10.39
CA GLN A 160 -16.47 -0.55 10.92
C GLN A 160 -15.77 -1.91 10.81
N ALA A 161 -14.80 -2.06 9.90
CA ALA A 161 -14.21 -3.37 9.56
C ALA A 161 -12.74 -3.51 9.98
N VAL A 162 -12.08 -2.41 10.34
CA VAL A 162 -10.65 -2.38 10.64
C VAL A 162 -10.39 -2.48 12.15
N PRO A 163 -9.50 -3.40 12.59
CA PRO A 163 -9.06 -3.47 13.98
C PRO A 163 -8.43 -2.17 14.50
N ASP A 164 -8.59 -1.87 15.79
CA ASP A 164 -8.16 -0.59 16.39
C ASP A 164 -6.67 -0.25 16.15
N HIS A 165 -5.79 -1.25 16.12
CA HIS A 165 -4.35 -1.05 15.87
C HIS A 165 -4.03 -0.49 14.49
N TYR A 166 -4.95 -0.61 13.52
CA TYR A 166 -4.81 -0.01 12.20
C TYR A 166 -5.53 1.34 12.10
N LYS A 167 -6.47 1.67 13.00
CA LYS A 167 -7.19 2.96 12.98
C LYS A 167 -6.25 4.16 13.14
N ALA A 168 -5.18 4.01 13.94
CA ALA A 168 -4.15 5.03 14.07
C ALA A 168 -3.39 5.29 12.76
N ALA A 169 -3.18 4.25 11.93
CA ALA A 169 -2.59 4.41 10.61
C ALA A 169 -3.53 5.16 9.66
N PHE A 170 -4.85 5.08 9.86
CA PHE A 170 -5.86 5.66 8.98
C PHE A 170 -6.47 6.97 9.49
N ALA A 171 -6.04 7.44 10.66
CA ALA A 171 -6.52 8.68 11.26
C ALA A 171 -6.25 9.87 10.34
N ASN A 172 -7.31 10.62 10.04
CA ASN A 172 -7.20 11.86 9.28
C ASN A 172 -6.58 12.92 10.19
N ASP A 173 -5.50 13.54 9.75
CA ASP A 173 -4.93 14.67 10.46
C ASP A 173 -5.67 15.93 10.03
N ALA A 174 -6.74 16.28 10.75
CA ALA A 174 -7.58 17.44 10.47
C ALA A 174 -6.81 18.78 10.56
N THR A 175 -5.59 18.76 11.09
CA THR A 175 -4.72 19.95 11.17
C THR A 175 -3.89 20.18 9.91
N ARG A 176 -3.89 19.25 8.95
CA ARG A 176 -3.14 19.39 7.70
C ARG A 176 -3.90 20.18 6.64
N PRO A 177 -3.18 20.89 5.75
CA PRO A 177 -3.78 21.52 4.58
C PRO A 177 -4.63 20.53 3.78
N PHE A 178 -5.71 20.99 3.15
CA PHE A 178 -6.66 20.12 2.44
C PHE A 178 -5.98 19.22 1.38
N TRP A 179 -4.86 19.67 0.81
CA TRP A 179 -4.06 18.91 -0.16
C TRP A 179 -3.24 17.76 0.46
N ALA A 180 -3.02 17.77 1.78
CA ALA A 180 -2.36 16.70 2.56
C ALA A 180 -3.36 15.89 3.40
N SER A 181 -4.66 16.04 3.11
CA SER A 181 -5.72 15.27 3.74
C SER A 181 -5.75 13.82 3.22
N GLY A 182 -6.26 12.90 4.04
CA GLY A 182 -6.45 11.49 3.66
C GLY A 182 -5.77 10.50 4.59
N ALA A 183 -6.26 9.25 4.58
CA ALA A 183 -5.73 8.19 5.42
C ALA A 183 -4.25 7.90 5.11
N ARG A 184 -3.43 7.78 6.15
CA ARG A 184 -2.00 7.46 5.98
C ARG A 184 -1.85 5.96 5.72
N VAL A 185 -0.75 5.61 5.05
CA VAL A 185 -0.32 4.22 4.93
C VAL A 185 1.07 4.14 5.53
N ALA A 186 1.19 3.37 6.60
CA ALA A 186 2.47 3.04 7.19
C ALA A 186 3.15 1.93 6.36
N PRO A 187 4.49 1.83 6.34
CA PRO A 187 5.20 0.75 5.65
C PRO A 187 4.69 -0.65 6.03
N GLU A 188 4.36 -0.84 7.31
CA GLU A 188 3.87 -2.11 7.87
C GLU A 188 2.49 -2.46 7.28
N THR A 189 1.64 -1.45 7.04
CA THR A 189 0.35 -1.64 6.40
C THR A 189 0.51 -2.09 4.94
N LEU A 190 1.43 -1.49 4.19
CA LEU A 190 1.66 -1.91 2.80
C LEU A 190 2.21 -3.34 2.73
N ASN A 191 3.16 -3.69 3.59
CA ASN A 191 3.65 -5.06 3.72
C ASN A 191 2.52 -6.04 4.07
N TRP A 192 1.65 -5.67 5.00
CA TRP A 192 0.49 -6.47 5.36
C TRP A 192 -0.46 -6.67 4.16
N VAL A 193 -0.70 -5.63 3.35
CA VAL A 193 -1.50 -5.73 2.12
C VAL A 193 -0.89 -6.74 1.16
N PHE A 194 0.42 -6.63 0.87
CA PHE A 194 1.10 -7.56 -0.03
C PHE A 194 0.98 -9.00 0.45
N ASP A 195 1.13 -9.25 1.76
CA ASP A 195 0.97 -10.60 2.30
C ASP A 195 -0.46 -11.12 2.15
N VAL A 196 -1.47 -10.33 2.55
CA VAL A 196 -2.89 -10.74 2.43
C VAL A 196 -3.23 -11.08 0.98
N VAL A 197 -2.79 -10.25 0.04
CA VAL A 197 -2.98 -10.50 -1.38
C VAL A 197 -2.24 -11.76 -1.81
N ARG A 198 -0.97 -11.93 -1.43
CA ARG A 198 -0.17 -13.13 -1.72
C ARG A 198 -0.87 -14.43 -1.31
N TYR A 199 -1.46 -14.44 -0.12
CA TYR A 199 -2.18 -15.60 0.43
C TYR A 199 -3.59 -15.78 -0.13
N SER A 200 -4.08 -14.83 -0.92
CA SER A 200 -5.40 -14.90 -1.57
C SER A 200 -5.37 -15.53 -2.96
N GLY A 201 -4.26 -16.13 -3.37
CA GLY A 201 -4.11 -16.76 -4.68
C GLY A 201 -3.20 -18.01 -4.66
N PRO A 202 -3.00 -18.63 -5.84
CA PRO A 202 -2.22 -19.86 -5.96
C PRO A 202 -0.73 -19.64 -5.68
N PHE A 203 -0.08 -20.68 -5.16
CA PHE A 203 1.38 -20.74 -5.01
C PHE A 203 2.00 -21.58 -6.12
N ALA A 204 3.23 -21.24 -6.52
CA ALA A 204 3.99 -21.98 -7.53
C ALA A 204 4.25 -23.45 -7.17
N HIS A 205 4.21 -23.77 -5.88
CA HIS A 205 4.34 -25.12 -5.36
C HIS A 205 3.13 -25.38 -4.44
N GLY A 206 2.44 -26.49 -4.65
CA GLY A 206 1.32 -26.96 -3.82
C GLY A 206 1.65 -27.03 -2.33
N GLY A 207 1.38 -25.94 -1.64
CA GLY A 207 1.38 -25.83 -0.20
C GLY A 207 0.47 -24.68 0.16
N SER A 208 -0.75 -24.99 0.60
CA SER A 208 -1.57 -24.03 1.33
C SER A 208 -0.79 -23.66 2.59
N ARG A 209 -0.15 -22.49 2.57
CA ARG A 209 0.47 -21.93 3.77
C ARG A 209 -0.55 -20.94 4.32
N ARG A 210 -1.04 -21.21 5.53
CA ARG A 210 -1.78 -20.20 6.29
C ARG A 210 -0.80 -19.09 6.62
N ARG A 211 -1.24 -17.83 6.48
CA ARG A 211 -0.52 -16.69 7.02
C ARG A 211 -0.35 -16.89 8.52
N ALA A 212 0.89 -16.78 9.04
CA ALA A 212 1.07 -16.62 10.48
C ALA A 212 0.41 -15.29 10.86
N THR A 213 -0.59 -15.32 11.73
CA THR A 213 -1.25 -14.10 12.22
C THR A 213 -0.22 -13.22 12.88
N ALA A 214 0.18 -12.14 12.21
CA ALA A 214 1.08 -11.15 12.76
C ALA A 214 0.34 -10.38 13.85
N THR A 215 0.52 -10.76 15.11
CA THR A 215 0.34 -9.83 16.23
C THR A 215 1.41 -8.76 16.12
N LEU A 216 1.06 -7.60 15.57
CA LEU A 216 1.87 -6.39 15.72
C LEU A 216 1.93 -6.09 17.22
N SER A 217 3.08 -6.37 17.84
CA SER A 217 3.34 -5.94 19.22
C SER A 217 3.27 -4.42 19.26
N PRO A 218 2.60 -3.82 20.25
CA PRO A 218 2.67 -2.39 20.45
C PRO A 218 4.14 -2.05 20.70
N SER A 219 4.72 -1.22 19.84
CA SER A 219 6.05 -0.66 20.07
C SER A 219 6.02 0.04 21.43
N GLY A 220 6.83 -0.47 22.35
CA GLY A 220 6.99 0.10 23.68
C GLY A 220 7.48 1.53 23.58
N GLY A 221 6.70 2.45 24.13
CA GLY A 221 7.19 3.76 24.52
C GLY A 221 7.97 3.63 25.82
N ALA A 222 9.25 4.02 25.77
CA ALA A 222 9.95 4.75 26.82
C ALA A 222 11.14 5.46 26.15
#